data_AF-A0A6B1DBQ7-F1
#
_entry.id   AF-A0A6B1DBQ7-F1
#
_cell.length_a   1.000
_cell.length_b   1.000
_cell.length_c   1.000
_cell.angle_alpha   90.00
_cell.angle_beta   90.00
_cell.angle_gamma   90.00
#
_symmetry.space_group_name_H-M   'P 1'
#
loop_
_entity.id
_entity.type
_entity.pdbx_description
1 polymer ?
#
loop_
_entity_poly.entity_id
_entity_poly.type
_entity_poly.pdbx_seq_one_letter_code
_entity_poly.pdbx_strand_id
1 'polypeptide(L)'
;MTTPQSRFIDALAANAETDPCIRAAWLTGSFGKETADRWSDVDAHLLVDAGAFDEFHNDVESWLARIRPLVFMRLMFNGRMVNAMTDEAMRLDVWLHDEEVAEVAKGETRVLYEEEGALSWLPRPAEALTREAASELLRREIPEFWRCVSMLPVVVGRGEDLVGAAGNSIILLALTNVLCAASGRRRDRGVKALNGFLLPHHRQCVEEAVLPDTLRPNETIRFPLRLARVMREHGPAICAQWKVEYPQAMEEAVLHYVVQELRSLGLATMLAELE
;
A
#
# COMPACT_ATOMS: atom_id res chain seq x y z
N MET A 1 -6.01 -7.75 27.71
CA MET A 1 -7.12 -8.41 26.98
C MET A 1 -6.51 -9.07 25.77
N THR A 2 -6.73 -10.37 25.59
CA THR A 2 -6.27 -11.16 24.44
C THR A 2 -7.06 -10.71 23.20
N THR A 3 -6.37 -10.26 22.15
CA THR A 3 -7.03 -9.82 20.91
C THR A 3 -7.32 -11.04 20.00
N PRO A 4 -8.20 -10.92 18.99
CA PRO A 4 -8.36 -11.96 17.98
C PRO A 4 -7.02 -12.36 17.34
N GLN A 5 -6.16 -11.37 17.06
CA GLN A 5 -4.84 -11.59 16.48
C GLN A 5 -3.93 -12.42 17.39
N SER A 6 -3.84 -12.09 18.68
CA SER A 6 -2.95 -12.83 19.58
C SER A 6 -3.41 -14.28 19.75
N ARG A 7 -4.72 -14.52 19.85
CA ARG A 7 -5.27 -15.88 19.91
C ARG A 7 -4.99 -16.68 18.63
N PHE A 8 -5.12 -16.04 17.46
CA PHE A 8 -4.80 -16.68 16.19
C PHE A 8 -3.31 -17.02 16.09
N ILE A 9 -2.42 -16.09 16.45
CA ILE A 9 -0.97 -16.31 16.40
C ILE A 9 -0.55 -17.47 17.33
N ASP A 10 -1.08 -17.51 18.56
CA ASP A 10 -0.78 -18.58 19.51
C ASP A 10 -1.26 -19.94 18.97
N ALA A 11 -2.46 -19.99 18.39
CA ALA A 11 -3.00 -21.21 17.80
C ALA A 11 -2.29 -21.61 16.51
N LEU A 12 -1.84 -20.66 15.70
CA LEU A 12 -1.05 -20.89 14.49
C LEU A 12 0.29 -21.54 14.85
N ALA A 13 0.98 -21.01 15.86
CA ALA A 13 2.23 -21.59 16.35
C ALA A 13 2.04 -23.05 16.80
N ALA A 14 1.00 -23.31 17.61
CA ALA A 14 0.71 -24.65 18.10
C ALA A 14 0.34 -25.63 16.98
N ASN A 15 -0.44 -25.20 15.98
CA ASN A 15 -0.80 -26.07 14.86
C ASN A 15 0.41 -26.34 13.95
N ALA A 16 1.22 -25.32 13.67
CA ALA A 16 2.45 -25.47 12.88
C ALA A 16 3.44 -26.44 13.54
N GLU A 17 3.61 -26.39 14.86
CA GLU A 17 4.50 -27.31 15.59
C GLU A 17 4.05 -28.77 15.53
N THR A 18 2.75 -29.02 15.42
CA THR A 18 2.18 -30.39 15.42
C THR A 18 1.92 -30.95 14.03
N ASP A 19 1.90 -30.13 13.00
CA ASP A 19 1.59 -30.55 11.64
C ASP A 19 2.86 -30.98 10.91
N PRO A 20 3.01 -32.27 10.54
CA PRO A 20 4.22 -32.77 9.91
C PRO A 20 4.48 -32.19 8.52
N CYS A 21 3.50 -31.51 7.91
CA CYS A 21 3.69 -30.83 6.63
C CYS A 21 4.38 -29.47 6.81
N ILE A 22 4.40 -28.89 8.01
CA ILE A 22 4.95 -27.55 8.25
C ILE A 22 6.37 -27.67 8.80
N ARG A 23 7.33 -27.07 8.10
CA ARG A 23 8.73 -27.03 8.49
C ARG A 23 9.13 -25.74 9.20
N ALA A 24 8.42 -24.65 8.92
CA ALA A 24 8.57 -23.40 9.66
C ALA A 24 7.32 -22.54 9.56
N ALA A 25 7.07 -21.73 10.58
CA ALA A 25 6.03 -20.71 10.58
C ALA A 25 6.59 -19.42 11.18
N TRP A 26 6.35 -18.29 10.51
CA TRP A 26 6.79 -16.98 10.99
C TRP A 26 5.82 -15.88 10.61
N LEU A 27 5.96 -14.75 11.29
CA LEU A 27 5.22 -13.53 11.02
C LEU A 27 6.13 -12.48 10.38
N THR A 28 5.59 -11.75 9.43
CA THR A 28 6.18 -10.52 8.89
C THR A 28 5.25 -9.34 9.21
N GLY A 29 5.40 -8.23 8.48
CA GLY A 29 4.56 -7.06 8.66
C GLY A 29 4.65 -6.48 10.07
N SER A 30 3.52 -6.03 10.60
CA SER A 30 3.48 -5.32 11.88
C SER A 30 3.78 -6.22 13.09
N PHE A 31 3.34 -7.48 13.07
CA PHE A 31 3.61 -8.46 14.13
C PHE A 31 5.04 -9.01 14.07
N GLY A 32 5.61 -9.17 12.87
CA GLY A 32 7.02 -9.52 12.71
C GLY A 32 7.98 -8.43 13.19
N LYS A 33 7.56 -7.15 13.09
CA LYS A 33 8.32 -5.97 13.52
C LYS A 33 8.01 -5.49 14.95
N GLU A 34 7.10 -6.16 15.66
CA GLU A 34 6.63 -5.73 16.99
C GLU A 34 6.05 -4.31 17.03
N THR A 35 5.42 -3.88 15.94
CA THR A 35 4.76 -2.55 15.82
C THR A 35 3.26 -2.64 15.58
N ALA A 36 2.69 -3.83 15.78
CA ALA A 36 1.27 -4.10 15.61
C ALA A 36 0.39 -3.30 16.58
N ASP A 37 -0.79 -2.95 16.10
CA ASP A 37 -1.87 -2.33 16.85
C ASP A 37 -3.18 -3.11 16.65
N ARG A 38 -4.29 -2.62 17.21
CA ARG A 38 -5.59 -3.29 17.08
C ARG A 38 -6.15 -3.35 15.65
N TRP A 39 -5.59 -2.58 14.73
CA TRP A 39 -6.03 -2.47 13.33
C TRP A 39 -5.17 -3.28 12.37
N SER A 40 -4.12 -3.89 12.91
CA SER A 40 -3.14 -4.65 12.18
C SER A 40 -3.71 -5.99 11.73
N ASP A 41 -3.32 -6.35 10.51
CA ASP A 41 -3.57 -7.67 9.93
C ASP A 41 -2.50 -8.64 10.42
N VAL A 42 -2.76 -9.94 10.30
CA VAL A 42 -1.76 -10.97 10.57
C VAL A 42 -1.13 -11.40 9.24
N ASP A 43 0.12 -11.00 9.02
CA ASP A 43 0.94 -11.43 7.88
C ASP A 43 1.78 -12.65 8.29
N ALA A 44 1.29 -13.85 7.98
CA ALA A 44 1.94 -15.10 8.32
C ALA A 44 2.56 -15.77 7.08
N HIS A 45 3.56 -16.61 7.33
CA HIS A 45 4.21 -17.41 6.33
C HIS A 45 4.39 -18.83 6.86
N LEU A 46 4.18 -19.80 5.99
CA LEU A 46 4.34 -21.23 6.25
C LEU A 46 5.34 -21.79 5.22
N LEU A 47 6.44 -22.36 5.71
CA LEU A 47 7.28 -23.23 4.90
C LEU A 47 6.71 -24.63 5.03
N VAL A 48 6.15 -25.13 3.93
CA VAL A 48 5.53 -26.44 3.83
C VAL A 48 6.55 -27.39 3.19
N ASP A 49 6.59 -28.63 3.64
CA ASP A 49 7.38 -29.67 2.99
C ASP A 49 7.00 -29.78 1.51
N ALA A 50 8.00 -29.77 0.64
CA ALA A 50 7.80 -29.78 -0.81
C ALA A 50 7.04 -31.02 -1.31
N GLY A 51 7.20 -32.16 -0.63
CA GLY A 51 6.49 -33.40 -0.95
C GLY A 51 5.02 -33.40 -0.52
N ALA A 52 4.66 -32.55 0.45
CA ALA A 52 3.30 -32.42 0.97
C ALA A 52 2.57 -31.16 0.46
N PHE A 53 3.25 -30.28 -0.29
CA PHE A 53 2.73 -28.95 -0.65
C PHE A 53 1.37 -29.00 -1.35
N ASP A 54 1.23 -29.84 -2.38
CA ASP A 54 -0.02 -29.91 -3.16
C ASP A 54 -1.20 -30.39 -2.31
N GLU A 55 -0.98 -31.35 -1.41
CA GLU A 55 -2.00 -31.84 -0.49
C GLU A 55 -2.39 -30.77 0.54
N PHE A 56 -1.38 -30.16 1.17
CA PHE A 56 -1.59 -29.08 2.14
C PHE A 56 -2.30 -27.88 1.50
N HIS A 57 -1.87 -27.46 0.30
CA HIS A 57 -2.47 -26.36 -0.45
C HIS A 57 -3.96 -26.63 -0.74
N ASN A 58 -4.33 -27.88 -1.03
CA ASN A 58 -5.73 -28.25 -1.23
C ASN A 58 -6.56 -28.28 0.06
N ASP A 59 -5.94 -28.54 1.23
CA ASP A 59 -6.62 -28.52 2.54
C ASP A 59 -6.46 -27.20 3.32
N VAL A 60 -5.73 -26.22 2.77
CA VAL A 60 -5.31 -25.02 3.54
C VAL A 60 -6.51 -24.23 4.10
N GLU A 61 -7.64 -24.22 3.41
CA GLU A 61 -8.88 -23.62 3.91
C GLU A 61 -9.36 -24.33 5.18
N SER A 62 -9.49 -25.65 5.15
CA SER A 62 -9.88 -26.46 6.31
C SER A 62 -8.88 -26.30 7.43
N TRP A 63 -7.59 -26.29 7.11
CA TRP A 63 -6.50 -26.13 8.07
C TRP A 63 -6.61 -24.81 8.83
N LEU A 64 -6.78 -23.70 8.12
CA LEU A 64 -6.99 -22.39 8.74
C LEU A 64 -8.31 -22.30 9.50
N ALA A 65 -9.39 -22.92 8.98
CA ALA A 65 -10.69 -22.96 9.63
C ALA A 65 -10.67 -23.70 10.98
N ARG A 66 -9.77 -24.68 11.17
CA ARG A 66 -9.54 -25.34 12.47
C ARG A 66 -8.90 -24.42 13.50
N ILE A 67 -8.04 -23.50 13.06
CA ILE A 67 -7.42 -22.50 13.94
C ILE A 67 -8.47 -21.47 14.35
N ARG A 68 -9.17 -20.89 13.37
CA ARG A 68 -10.25 -19.92 13.57
C ARG A 68 -11.27 -20.00 12.45
N PRO A 69 -12.58 -19.90 12.73
CA PRO A 69 -13.60 -19.86 11.68
C PRO A 69 -13.36 -18.72 10.68
N LEU A 70 -13.42 -19.04 9.39
CA LEU A 70 -13.29 -18.09 8.30
C LEU A 70 -14.67 -17.71 7.75
N VAL A 71 -14.84 -16.43 7.41
CA VAL A 71 -16.04 -15.91 6.70
C VAL A 71 -15.71 -15.50 5.26
N PHE A 72 -14.42 -15.39 4.94
CA PHE A 72 -13.93 -15.12 3.60
C PHE A 72 -12.54 -15.74 3.44
N MET A 73 -12.29 -16.33 2.27
CA MET A 73 -10.98 -16.82 1.87
C MET A 73 -10.85 -16.74 0.35
N ARG A 74 -9.65 -16.38 -0.13
CA ARG A 74 -9.27 -16.46 -1.54
C ARG A 74 -7.79 -16.76 -1.67
N LEU A 75 -7.44 -17.61 -2.63
CA LEU A 75 -6.07 -17.81 -3.08
C LEU A 75 -5.65 -16.74 -4.10
N MET A 76 -4.48 -16.15 -3.89
CA MET A 76 -3.86 -15.12 -4.74
C MET A 76 -2.46 -15.58 -5.19
N PHE A 77 -1.89 -14.88 -6.17
CA PHE A 77 -0.53 -15.13 -6.67
C PHE A 77 -0.29 -16.60 -7.04
N ASN A 78 -1.19 -17.15 -7.87
CA ASN A 78 -1.15 -18.56 -8.28
C ASN A 78 -1.19 -19.55 -7.11
N GLY A 79 -1.95 -19.26 -6.06
CA GLY A 79 -2.09 -20.15 -4.89
C GLY A 79 -1.07 -19.92 -3.78
N ARG A 80 -0.08 -19.03 -3.99
CA ARG A 80 1.01 -18.80 -3.03
C ARG A 80 0.64 -17.94 -1.83
N MET A 81 -0.50 -17.27 -1.87
CA MET A 81 -0.98 -16.48 -0.73
C MET A 81 -2.47 -16.71 -0.50
N VAL A 82 -2.82 -17.05 0.73
CA VAL A 82 -4.19 -17.03 1.21
C VAL A 82 -4.50 -15.63 1.72
N ASN A 83 -5.52 -14.97 1.16
CA ASN A 83 -6.14 -13.77 1.74
C ASN A 83 -7.44 -14.18 2.41
N ALA A 84 -7.57 -13.99 3.73
CA ALA A 84 -8.72 -14.45 4.48
C ALA A 84 -9.21 -13.44 5.54
N MET A 85 -10.44 -13.67 6.01
CA MET A 85 -11.06 -12.94 7.11
C MET A 85 -11.78 -13.91 8.04
N THR A 86 -11.61 -13.75 9.34
CA THR A 86 -12.28 -14.55 10.37
C THR A 86 -13.66 -14.01 10.72
N ASP A 87 -14.42 -14.80 11.48
CA ASP A 87 -15.71 -14.41 12.08
C ASP A 87 -15.66 -13.23 13.06
N GLU A 88 -14.46 -12.87 13.54
CA GLU A 88 -14.19 -11.68 14.35
C GLU A 88 -13.67 -10.49 13.52
N ALA A 89 -13.83 -10.55 12.19
CA ALA A 89 -13.34 -9.55 11.21
C ALA A 89 -11.81 -9.31 11.25
N MET A 90 -11.05 -10.26 11.80
CA MET A 90 -9.58 -10.24 11.70
C MET A 90 -9.19 -10.61 10.28
N ARG A 91 -8.35 -9.79 9.65
CA ARG A 91 -7.78 -10.08 8.33
C ARG A 91 -6.43 -10.76 8.49
N LEU A 92 -6.16 -11.73 7.63
CA LEU A 92 -4.88 -12.42 7.58
C LEU A 92 -4.45 -12.68 6.14
N ASP A 93 -3.15 -12.58 5.92
CA ASP A 93 -2.47 -13.00 4.71
C ASP A 93 -1.51 -14.14 5.10
N VAL A 94 -1.65 -15.32 4.49
CA VAL A 94 -0.79 -16.49 4.74
C VAL A 94 -0.06 -16.86 3.46
N TRP A 95 1.25 -16.64 3.44
CA TRP A 95 2.10 -17.06 2.33
C TRP A 95 2.54 -18.51 2.48
N LEU A 96 2.49 -19.25 1.38
CA LEU A 96 2.84 -20.67 1.31
C LEU A 96 4.12 -20.82 0.49
N HIS A 97 5.13 -21.40 1.13
CA HIS A 97 6.45 -21.65 0.55
C HIS A 97 6.72 -23.16 0.51
N ASP A 98 7.42 -23.62 -0.51
CA ASP A 98 7.80 -25.03 -0.73
C ASP A 98 9.31 -25.18 -0.99
N GLU A 99 10.10 -24.15 -0.70
CA GLU A 99 11.55 -24.25 -0.82
C GLU A 99 12.15 -25.14 0.28
N GLU A 100 13.40 -25.57 0.09
CA GLU A 100 14.09 -26.34 1.12
C GLU A 100 14.43 -25.46 2.35
N VAL A 101 14.73 -24.19 2.13
CA VAL A 101 15.08 -23.21 3.16
C VAL A 101 14.48 -21.85 2.78
N ALA A 102 13.75 -21.22 3.70
CA ALA A 102 13.18 -19.90 3.49
C ALA A 102 14.14 -18.79 3.95
N GLU A 103 14.24 -17.71 3.16
CA GLU A 103 15.00 -16.52 3.53
C GLU A 103 14.14 -15.56 4.37
N VAL A 104 14.63 -15.19 5.56
CA VAL A 104 13.94 -14.28 6.48
C VAL A 104 14.82 -13.10 6.91
N ALA A 105 14.22 -11.93 7.04
CA ALA A 105 14.94 -10.71 7.40
C ALA A 105 15.04 -10.53 8.92
N LYS A 106 16.26 -10.33 9.45
CA LYS A 106 16.48 -10.00 10.87
C LYS A 106 15.74 -8.74 11.27
N GLY A 107 15.02 -8.78 12.39
CA GLY A 107 14.29 -7.63 12.94
C GLY A 107 13.04 -7.19 12.16
N GLU A 108 12.66 -7.92 11.10
CA GLU A 108 11.35 -7.79 10.46
C GLU A 108 10.52 -9.09 10.54
N THR A 109 11.09 -10.12 11.16
CA THR A 109 10.53 -11.47 11.25
C THR A 109 10.42 -11.90 12.71
N ARG A 110 9.25 -12.42 13.07
CA ARG A 110 9.03 -13.13 14.33
C ARG A 110 8.76 -14.60 14.02
N VAL A 111 9.70 -15.47 14.40
CA VAL A 111 9.54 -16.92 14.25
C VAL A 111 8.52 -17.43 15.26
N LEU A 112 7.58 -18.25 14.81
CA LEU A 112 6.58 -18.93 15.64
C LEU A 112 6.98 -20.39 15.87
N TYR A 113 7.48 -21.04 14.82
CA TYR A 113 7.95 -22.42 14.80
C TYR A 113 9.01 -22.58 13.71
N GLU A 114 9.99 -23.45 13.94
CA GLU A 114 11.06 -23.76 12.99
C GLU A 114 11.63 -25.17 13.27
N GLU A 115 11.71 -26.00 12.23
CA GLU A 115 12.61 -27.15 12.17
C GLU A 115 14.06 -26.68 11.95
N GLU A 116 15.02 -27.37 12.56
CA GLU A 116 16.43 -26.98 12.46
C GLU A 116 16.89 -26.85 10.99
N GLY A 117 17.34 -25.65 10.63
CA GLY A 117 17.86 -25.35 9.29
C GLY A 117 16.80 -24.97 8.26
N ALA A 118 15.52 -24.86 8.65
CA ALA A 118 14.45 -24.45 7.74
C ALA A 118 14.50 -22.95 7.37
N LEU A 119 15.12 -22.10 8.20
CA LEU A 119 15.25 -20.66 7.93
C LEU A 119 16.71 -20.22 7.76
N SER A 120 16.92 -19.29 6.83
CA SER A 120 18.18 -18.58 6.64
C SER A 120 18.00 -17.07 6.84
N TRP A 121 18.97 -16.43 7.48
CA TRP A 121 18.81 -15.06 7.96
C TRP A 121 19.52 -14.02 7.09
N LEU A 122 18.72 -13.17 6.44
CA LEU A 122 19.18 -11.98 5.76
C LEU A 122 19.38 -10.80 6.74
N PRO A 123 20.29 -9.86 6.42
CA PRO A 123 20.45 -8.66 7.23
C PRO A 123 19.16 -7.83 7.26
N ARG A 124 18.96 -7.08 8.36
CA ARG A 124 17.84 -6.15 8.47
C ARG A 124 17.91 -5.12 7.34
N PRO A 125 16.83 -4.92 6.56
CA PRO A 125 16.81 -3.86 5.55
C PRO A 125 16.98 -2.48 6.18
N ALA A 126 17.67 -1.58 5.48
CA ALA A 126 17.81 -0.20 5.92
C ALA A 126 16.45 0.50 6.02
N GLU A 127 16.28 1.30 7.08
CA GLU A 127 15.10 2.15 7.25
C GLU A 127 15.12 3.37 6.32
N ALA A 128 16.32 3.82 5.94
CA ALA A 128 16.51 4.94 5.03
C ALA A 128 16.16 4.54 3.59
N LEU A 129 15.44 5.42 2.89
CA LEU A 129 15.19 5.31 1.46
C LEU A 129 16.51 5.57 0.71
N THR A 130 16.87 4.67 -0.21
CA THR A 130 18.06 4.86 -1.05
C THR A 130 17.76 5.85 -2.18
N ARG A 131 18.80 6.46 -2.75
CA ARG A 131 18.62 7.38 -3.89
C ARG A 131 18.02 6.66 -5.09
N GLU A 132 18.44 5.42 -5.33
CA GLU A 132 17.99 4.59 -6.45
C GLU A 132 16.49 4.29 -6.30
N ALA A 133 16.06 3.86 -5.11
CA ALA A 133 14.64 3.59 -4.82
C ALA A 133 13.78 4.85 -4.89
N ALA A 134 14.26 5.98 -4.37
CA ALA A 134 13.58 7.26 -4.49
C ALA A 134 13.47 7.70 -5.97
N SER A 135 14.54 7.53 -6.75
CA SER A 135 14.56 7.90 -8.17
C SER A 135 13.56 7.10 -8.99
N GLU A 136 13.49 5.79 -8.76
CA GLU A 136 12.53 4.92 -9.42
C GLU A 136 11.09 5.29 -9.07
N LEU A 137 10.81 5.51 -7.77
CA LEU A 137 9.51 5.97 -7.31
C LEU A 137 9.11 7.29 -7.98
N LEU A 138 9.96 8.32 -7.91
CA LEU A 138 9.63 9.65 -8.44
C LEU A 138 9.42 9.65 -9.96
N ARG A 139 10.23 8.88 -10.71
CA ARG A 139 10.07 8.73 -12.16
C ARG A 139 8.81 7.99 -12.57
N ARG A 140 8.27 7.12 -11.69
CA ARG A 140 7.01 6.43 -11.94
C ARG A 140 5.81 7.30 -11.55
N GLU A 141 5.81 7.83 -10.33
CA GLU A 141 4.61 8.44 -9.72
C GLU A 141 4.33 9.84 -10.26
N ILE A 142 5.35 10.67 -10.54
CA ILE A 142 5.13 12.05 -11.00
C ILE A 142 4.53 12.09 -12.41
N PRO A 143 5.03 11.33 -13.41
CA PRO A 143 4.39 11.30 -14.72
C PRO A 143 2.98 10.72 -14.67
N GLU A 144 2.74 9.68 -13.88
CA GLU A 144 1.40 9.10 -13.72
C GLU A 144 0.42 10.09 -13.10
N PHE A 145 0.86 10.85 -12.09
CA PHE A 145 0.08 11.93 -11.49
C PHE A 145 -0.37 12.94 -12.57
N TRP A 146 0.57 13.49 -13.34
CA TRP A 146 0.24 14.49 -14.37
C TRP A 146 -0.58 13.91 -15.51
N ARG A 147 -0.34 12.65 -15.89
CA ARG A 147 -1.15 11.94 -16.89
C ARG A 147 -2.59 11.75 -16.42
N CYS A 148 -2.82 11.47 -15.14
CA CYS A 148 -4.18 11.37 -14.59
C CYS A 148 -4.87 12.73 -14.50
N VAL A 149 -4.15 13.79 -14.10
CA VAL A 149 -4.69 15.17 -14.06
C VAL A 149 -5.11 15.62 -15.47
N SER A 150 -4.36 15.25 -16.52
CA SER A 150 -4.72 15.60 -17.90
C SER A 150 -6.00 14.92 -18.39
N MET A 151 -6.50 13.88 -17.71
CA MET A 151 -7.77 13.25 -18.05
C MET A 151 -8.99 14.03 -17.52
N LEU A 152 -8.78 15.03 -16.65
CA LEU A 152 -9.87 15.79 -16.04
C LEU A 152 -10.83 16.41 -17.08
N PRO A 153 -10.37 17.13 -18.12
CA PRO A 153 -11.27 17.63 -19.16
C PRO A 153 -12.06 16.55 -19.89
N VAL A 154 -11.47 15.37 -20.08
CA VAL A 154 -12.11 14.25 -20.79
C VAL A 154 -13.29 13.71 -19.99
N VAL A 155 -13.11 13.47 -18.68
CA VAL A 155 -14.20 12.97 -17.83
C VAL A 155 -15.28 14.03 -17.65
N VAL A 156 -14.91 15.30 -17.50
CA VAL A 156 -15.86 16.42 -17.36
C VAL A 156 -16.65 16.66 -18.64
N GLY A 157 -15.97 16.78 -19.78
CA GLY A 157 -16.62 17.03 -21.07
C GLY A 157 -17.55 15.90 -21.52
N ARG A 158 -17.35 14.68 -21.00
CA ARG A 158 -18.22 13.52 -21.24
C ARG A 158 -19.27 13.28 -20.15
N GLY A 159 -19.25 14.03 -19.05
CA GLY A 159 -20.14 13.76 -17.91
C GLY A 159 -19.87 12.41 -17.22
N GLU A 160 -18.64 11.91 -17.28
CA GLU A 160 -18.23 10.60 -16.74
C GLU A 160 -17.84 10.72 -15.25
N ASP A 161 -18.79 11.13 -14.42
CA ASP A 161 -18.54 11.49 -13.01
C ASP A 161 -17.96 10.32 -12.18
N LEU A 162 -18.41 9.09 -12.45
CA LEU A 162 -17.90 7.89 -11.77
C LEU A 162 -16.44 7.61 -12.15
N VAL A 163 -16.09 7.78 -13.42
CA VAL A 163 -14.73 7.62 -13.91
C VAL A 163 -13.83 8.72 -13.34
N GLY A 164 -14.34 9.97 -13.29
CA GLY A 164 -13.64 11.08 -12.64
C GLY A 164 -13.38 10.84 -11.16
N ALA A 165 -14.37 10.35 -10.41
CA ALA A 165 -14.22 9.99 -9.00
C ALA A 165 -13.21 8.85 -8.78
N ALA A 166 -13.20 7.83 -9.63
CA ALA A 166 -12.20 6.77 -9.57
C ALA A 166 -10.79 7.29 -9.88
N GLY A 167 -10.64 8.12 -10.91
CA GLY A 167 -9.38 8.76 -11.30
C GLY A 167 -8.78 9.61 -10.17
N ASN A 168 -9.62 10.31 -9.41
CA ASN A 168 -9.21 11.11 -8.26
C ASN A 168 -8.47 10.28 -7.19
N SER A 169 -8.85 9.02 -7.00
CA SER A 169 -8.15 8.13 -6.06
C SER A 169 -6.74 7.78 -6.53
N ILE A 170 -6.53 7.67 -7.84
CA ILE A 170 -5.21 7.43 -8.44
C ILE A 170 -4.32 8.67 -8.27
N ILE A 171 -4.86 9.86 -8.55
CA ILE A 171 -4.16 11.14 -8.37
C ILE A 171 -3.69 11.31 -6.92
N LEU A 172 -4.58 11.04 -5.95
CA LEU A 172 -4.24 11.10 -4.52
C LEU A 172 -3.15 10.10 -4.14
N LEU A 173 -3.22 8.86 -4.62
CA LEU A 173 -2.23 7.83 -4.32
C LEU A 173 -0.85 8.19 -4.89
N ALA A 174 -0.80 8.67 -6.13
CA ALA A 174 0.46 9.08 -6.76
C ALA A 174 1.10 10.25 -6.01
N LEU A 175 0.31 11.29 -5.67
CA LEU A 175 0.80 12.42 -4.88
C LEU A 175 1.33 11.99 -3.52
N THR A 176 0.57 11.17 -2.78
CA THR A 176 0.99 10.73 -1.44
C THR A 176 2.26 9.88 -1.47
N ASN A 177 2.45 9.05 -2.52
CA ASN A 177 3.71 8.34 -2.74
C ASN A 177 4.90 9.31 -2.92
N VAL A 178 4.74 10.36 -3.73
CA VAL A 178 5.76 11.40 -3.92
C VAL A 178 6.07 12.12 -2.61
N LEU A 179 5.04 12.53 -1.86
CA LEU A 179 5.22 13.23 -0.57
C LEU A 179 5.90 12.34 0.49
N CYS A 180 5.67 11.02 0.48
CA CYS A 180 6.37 10.09 1.35
C CYS A 180 7.88 10.04 1.09
N ALA A 181 8.31 10.20 -0.16
CA ALA A 181 9.74 10.22 -0.51
C ALA A 181 10.48 11.38 0.19
N ALA A 182 9.80 12.48 0.49
CA ALA A 182 10.38 13.61 1.22
C ALA A 182 10.88 13.22 2.62
N SER A 183 10.23 12.25 3.26
CA SER A 183 10.60 11.82 4.63
C SER A 183 11.97 11.15 4.72
N GLY A 184 12.56 10.71 3.60
CA GLY A 184 13.79 9.94 3.62
C GLY A 184 13.63 8.50 4.13
N ARG A 185 12.41 8.06 4.45
CA ARG A 185 12.14 6.75 5.04
C ARG A 185 11.64 5.78 3.98
N ARG A 186 12.18 4.57 3.98
CA ARG A 186 11.64 3.45 3.20
C ARG A 186 10.23 3.18 3.72
N ARG A 187 9.25 3.17 2.81
CA ARG A 187 7.91 2.73 3.17
C ARG A 187 7.91 1.22 3.29
N ASP A 188 7.71 0.74 4.50
CA ASP A 188 7.81 -0.67 4.87
C ASP A 188 6.49 -1.22 5.43
N ARG A 189 5.41 -0.44 5.25
CA ARG A 189 4.03 -0.76 5.63
C ARG A 189 3.07 -0.39 4.49
N GLY A 190 1.91 -1.03 4.48
CA GLY A 190 0.87 -0.81 3.46
C GLY A 190 0.17 0.55 3.56
N VAL A 191 -0.72 0.80 2.59
CA VAL A 191 -1.49 2.06 2.44
C VAL A 191 -2.36 2.42 3.65
N LYS A 192 -2.66 1.45 4.53
CA LYS A 192 -3.44 1.63 5.76
C LYS A 192 -2.69 2.41 6.86
N ALA A 193 -1.37 2.57 6.73
CA ALA A 193 -0.50 3.24 7.71
C ALA A 193 0.29 4.42 7.12
N LEU A 194 -0.28 5.10 6.13
CA LEU A 194 0.38 6.17 5.36
C LEU A 194 0.93 7.32 6.21
N ASN A 195 0.20 7.74 7.24
CA ASN A 195 0.51 8.95 8.03
C ASN A 195 1.91 8.92 8.67
N GLY A 196 2.45 7.74 8.99
CA GLY A 196 3.80 7.61 9.56
C GLY A 196 4.95 7.97 8.60
N PHE A 197 4.65 8.12 7.31
CA PHE A 197 5.62 8.41 6.25
C PHE A 197 5.44 9.81 5.65
N LEU A 198 4.39 10.54 6.03
CA LEU A 198 4.19 11.93 5.61
C LEU A 198 4.82 12.87 6.64
N LEU A 199 5.49 13.92 6.17
CA LEU A 199 5.85 15.04 7.04
C LEU A 199 4.58 15.75 7.52
N PRO A 200 4.54 16.31 8.75
CA PRO A 200 3.33 16.92 9.30
C PRO A 200 2.67 17.96 8.38
N HIS A 201 3.47 18.83 7.77
CA HIS A 201 2.96 19.85 6.84
C HIS A 201 2.42 19.23 5.54
N HIS A 202 3.11 18.27 4.93
CA HIS A 202 2.60 17.56 3.74
C HIS A 202 1.27 16.84 4.01
N ARG A 203 1.15 16.23 5.20
CA ARG A 203 -0.10 15.61 5.63
C ARG A 203 -1.23 16.64 5.73
N GLN A 204 -0.96 17.78 6.38
CA GLN A 204 -1.94 18.86 6.50
C GLN A 204 -2.40 19.37 5.13
N CYS A 205 -1.49 19.62 4.19
CA CYS A 205 -1.84 20.08 2.83
C CYS A 205 -2.76 19.08 2.09
N VAL A 206 -2.50 17.78 2.22
CA VAL A 206 -3.36 16.73 1.63
C VAL A 206 -4.70 16.65 2.36
N GLU A 207 -4.71 16.68 3.69
CA GLU A 207 -5.95 16.68 4.48
C GLU A 207 -6.83 17.89 4.13
N GLU A 208 -6.27 19.09 4.01
CA GLU A 208 -6.98 20.30 3.57
C GLU A 208 -7.48 20.20 2.12
N ALA A 209 -6.76 19.49 1.23
CA ALA A 209 -7.18 19.28 -0.16
C ALA A 209 -8.30 18.23 -0.30
N VAL A 210 -8.37 17.26 0.61
CA VAL A 210 -9.21 16.05 0.51
C VAL A 210 -10.42 16.08 1.44
N LEU A 211 -10.26 16.56 2.67
CA LEU A 211 -11.32 16.51 3.68
C LEU A 211 -12.40 17.56 3.35
N PRO A 212 -13.65 17.16 3.13
CA PRO A 212 -14.68 18.08 2.67
C PRO A 212 -15.22 18.95 3.80
N ASP A 213 -15.43 20.23 3.50
CA ASP A 213 -16.62 20.94 3.98
C ASP A 213 -17.78 20.50 3.06
N THR A 214 -18.58 19.53 3.52
CA THR A 214 -19.82 18.99 2.91
C THR A 214 -20.10 19.27 1.42
N LEU A 215 -20.06 18.21 0.58
CA LEU A 215 -20.79 18.01 -0.69
C LEU A 215 -21.09 19.30 -1.49
N ARG A 216 -20.05 19.98 -2.00
CA ARG A 216 -20.24 21.06 -2.97
C ARG A 216 -20.38 20.49 -4.40
N PRO A 217 -21.16 21.13 -5.29
CA PRO A 217 -21.13 20.82 -6.71
C PRO A 217 -19.71 20.92 -7.27
N ASN A 218 -19.37 20.06 -8.24
CA ASN A 218 -18.09 20.04 -8.97
C ASN A 218 -16.85 19.62 -8.16
N GLU A 219 -17.00 18.96 -7.00
CA GLU A 219 -15.84 18.45 -6.23
C GLU A 219 -15.00 17.42 -7.02
N THR A 220 -15.60 16.68 -7.95
CA THR A 220 -14.84 15.81 -8.89
C THR A 220 -13.83 16.59 -9.74
N ILE A 221 -14.03 17.91 -9.92
CA ILE A 221 -13.16 18.82 -10.67
C ILE A 221 -12.23 19.59 -9.73
N ARG A 222 -12.74 20.11 -8.62
CA ARG A 222 -11.95 20.91 -7.67
C ARG A 222 -10.88 20.06 -6.97
N PHE A 223 -11.23 18.83 -6.60
CA PHE A 223 -10.34 17.91 -5.92
C PHE A 223 -9.00 17.69 -6.63
N PRO A 224 -8.95 17.25 -7.90
CA PRO A 224 -7.67 17.03 -8.59
C PRO A 224 -6.89 18.33 -8.83
N LEU A 225 -7.55 19.48 -8.94
CA LEU A 225 -6.88 20.78 -9.03
C LEU A 225 -6.18 21.17 -7.72
N ARG A 226 -6.83 20.95 -6.57
CA ARG A 226 -6.18 21.14 -5.25
C ARG A 226 -4.97 20.24 -5.09
N LEU A 227 -5.05 18.98 -5.53
CA LEU A 227 -3.90 18.07 -5.51
C LEU A 227 -2.79 18.50 -6.48
N ALA A 228 -3.14 19.02 -7.66
CA ALA A 228 -2.17 19.56 -8.63
C ALA A 228 -1.39 20.76 -8.05
N ARG A 229 -2.06 21.62 -7.27
CA ARG A 229 -1.39 22.71 -6.53
C ARG A 229 -0.35 22.16 -5.55
N VAL A 230 -0.71 21.15 -4.75
CA VAL A 230 0.21 20.51 -3.78
C VAL A 230 1.41 19.87 -4.50
N MET A 231 1.20 19.19 -5.63
CA MET A 231 2.30 18.64 -6.43
C MET A 231 3.24 19.74 -6.95
N ARG A 232 2.69 20.84 -7.49
CA ARG A 232 3.47 21.95 -8.01
C ARG A 232 4.31 22.63 -6.93
N GLU A 233 3.76 22.75 -5.72
CA GLU A 233 4.45 23.37 -4.59
C GLU A 233 5.60 22.53 -4.04
N HIS A 234 5.41 21.21 -3.89
CA HIS A 234 6.37 20.35 -3.20
C HIS A 234 7.19 19.44 -4.13
N GLY A 235 6.64 19.03 -5.26
CA GLY A 235 7.26 18.08 -6.20
C GLY A 235 8.68 18.47 -6.65
N PRO A 236 8.92 19.72 -7.11
CA PRO A 236 10.25 20.16 -7.52
C PRO A 236 11.29 20.06 -6.41
N ALA A 237 10.94 20.44 -5.17
CA ALA A 237 11.83 20.38 -4.03
C ALA A 237 12.16 18.92 -3.64
N ILE A 238 11.18 18.03 -3.69
CA ILE A 238 11.37 16.60 -3.42
C ILE A 238 12.26 15.96 -4.51
N CYS A 239 12.05 16.30 -5.78
CA CYS A 239 12.93 15.87 -6.87
C CYS A 239 14.37 16.36 -6.65
N ALA A 240 14.56 17.63 -6.27
CA ALA A 240 15.86 18.20 -5.98
C ALA A 240 16.57 17.49 -4.81
N GLN A 241 15.84 17.17 -3.73
CA GLN A 241 16.35 16.38 -2.59
C GLN A 241 17.00 15.06 -3.05
N TRP A 242 16.40 14.39 -4.03
CA TRP A 242 16.84 13.09 -4.52
C TRP A 242 17.71 13.15 -5.79
N LYS A 243 18.02 14.35 -6.29
CA LYS A 243 18.75 14.57 -7.55
C LYS A 243 18.06 13.94 -8.76
N VAL A 244 16.73 14.01 -8.78
CA VAL A 244 15.87 13.58 -9.89
C VAL A 244 15.40 14.84 -10.62
N GLU A 245 15.38 14.80 -11.94
CA GLU A 245 14.81 15.88 -12.73
C GLU A 245 13.29 15.89 -12.58
N TYR A 246 12.74 17.06 -12.22
CA TYR A 246 11.30 17.25 -12.20
C TYR A 246 10.78 17.47 -13.63
N PRO A 247 9.72 16.78 -14.09
CA PRO A 247 9.22 16.89 -15.46
C PRO A 247 8.42 18.18 -15.67
N GLN A 248 9.08 19.33 -15.55
CA GLN A 248 8.47 20.66 -15.61
C GLN A 248 7.67 20.89 -16.90
N ALA A 249 8.20 20.47 -18.05
CA ALA A 249 7.51 20.59 -19.33
C ALA A 249 6.19 19.80 -19.38
N MET A 250 6.11 18.67 -18.69
CA MET A 250 4.89 17.87 -18.61
C MET A 250 3.84 18.55 -17.73
N GLU A 251 4.25 19.05 -16.56
CA GLU A 251 3.39 19.86 -15.70
C GLU A 251 2.78 21.03 -16.48
N GLU A 252 3.62 21.83 -17.15
CA GLU A 252 3.20 23.01 -17.90
C GLU A 252 2.23 22.65 -19.02
N ALA A 253 2.53 21.60 -19.78
CA ALA A 253 1.67 21.13 -20.86
C ALA A 253 0.30 20.65 -20.35
N VAL A 254 0.29 19.88 -19.26
CA VAL A 254 -0.94 19.36 -18.65
C VAL A 254 -1.78 20.49 -18.08
N LEU A 255 -1.18 21.40 -17.31
CA LEU A 255 -1.91 22.53 -16.73
C LEU A 255 -2.42 23.48 -17.81
N HIS A 256 -1.63 23.74 -18.85
CA HIS A 256 -2.08 24.55 -19.99
C HIS A 256 -3.31 23.94 -20.65
N TYR A 257 -3.28 22.64 -20.94
CA TYR A 257 -4.40 21.90 -21.53
C TYR A 257 -5.63 21.92 -20.63
N VAL A 258 -5.49 21.57 -19.35
CA VAL A 258 -6.61 21.56 -18.37
C VAL A 258 -7.24 22.94 -18.24
N VAL A 259 -6.42 24.01 -18.16
CA VAL A 259 -6.91 25.39 -18.09
C VAL A 259 -7.69 25.78 -19.34
N GLN A 260 -7.18 25.44 -20.53
CA GLN A 260 -7.86 25.74 -21.79
C GLN A 260 -9.21 25.04 -21.90
N GLU A 261 -9.26 23.74 -21.60
CA GLU A 261 -10.49 22.97 -21.70
C GLU A 261 -11.52 23.34 -20.63
N LEU A 262 -11.11 23.56 -19.37
CA LEU A 262 -12.06 24.01 -18.35
C LEU A 262 -12.65 25.39 -18.69
N ARG A 263 -11.89 26.27 -19.37
CA ARG A 263 -12.43 27.53 -19.89
C ARG A 263 -13.43 27.30 -21.03
N SER A 264 -13.12 26.43 -21.99
CA SER A 264 -14.03 26.12 -23.11
C SER A 264 -15.35 25.50 -22.64
N LEU A 265 -15.30 24.74 -21.54
CA LEU A 265 -16.46 24.12 -20.89
C LEU A 265 -17.25 25.07 -19.96
N GLY A 266 -16.85 26.35 -19.85
CA GLY A 266 -17.53 27.32 -18.98
C GLY A 266 -17.25 27.15 -17.48
N LEU A 267 -16.19 26.43 -17.11
CA LEU A 267 -15.81 26.06 -15.75
C LEU A 267 -14.60 26.87 -15.24
N ALA A 268 -14.36 28.05 -15.80
CA ALA A 268 -13.21 28.90 -15.46
C ALA A 268 -13.12 29.25 -13.97
N THR A 269 -14.25 29.33 -13.27
CA THR A 269 -14.31 29.61 -11.82
C THR A 269 -13.68 28.50 -10.97
N MET A 270 -13.54 27.28 -11.49
CA MET A 270 -12.88 26.17 -10.78
C MET A 270 -11.35 26.32 -10.77
N LEU A 271 -10.77 27.14 -11.66
CA LEU A 271 -9.33 27.32 -11.77
C LEU A 271 -8.71 28.05 -10.57
N ALA A 272 -9.52 28.71 -9.74
CA ALA A 272 -9.06 29.31 -8.49
C ALA A 272 -8.45 28.28 -7.51
N GLU A 273 -8.75 26.99 -7.67
CA GLU A 273 -8.13 25.92 -6.86
C GLU A 273 -6.65 25.68 -7.23
N LEU A 274 -6.18 26.21 -8.38
CA LEU A 274 -4.77 26.18 -8.79
C LEU A 274 -3.98 27.41 -8.30
N GLU A 275 -4.63 28.39 -7.68
CA GLU A 275 -3.97 29.54 -7.04
C GLU A 275 -3.54 29.19 -5.61
#